data_AF-A0A2N1LB65-F1
#
_entry.id   AF-A0A2N1LB65-F1
#
_cell.length_a   1.000
_cell.length_b   1.000
_cell.length_c   1.000
_cell.angle_alpha   90.00
_cell.angle_beta   90.00
_cell.angle_gamma   90.00
#
_symmetry.space_group_name_H-M   'P 1'
#
loop_
_entity.id
_entity.type
_entity.pdbx_description
1 polymer ?
#
loop_
_entity_poly.entity_id
_entity_poly.type
_entity_poly.pdbx_seq_one_letter_code
_entity_poly.pdbx_strand_id
1 'polypeptide(L)'
;MRLHKDEKNFHVSVRPVHLPDKELVVNVKMKWNLTFDMIERSLELREALDNIAIADRDLQQWELIDAEWDLLKQIKKLLYIFLRATLHISHGRYPTIENSIPIFN
;
A
#
# COMPACT_ATOMS: atom_id res chain seq x y z
N MET A 1 -13.69 20.21 -3.63
CA MET A 1 -14.71 20.08 -2.55
C MET A 1 -15.21 18.64 -2.34
N ARG A 2 -14.79 17.64 -3.15
CA ARG A 2 -15.17 16.23 -2.96
C ARG A 2 -14.21 15.45 -2.03
N LEU A 3 -12.91 15.77 -2.08
CA LEU A 3 -11.84 15.11 -1.31
C LEU A 3 -11.98 15.21 0.22
N HIS A 4 -12.51 16.33 0.74
CA HIS A 4 -12.67 16.52 2.19
C HIS A 4 -13.81 15.71 2.80
N LYS A 5 -14.69 15.13 2.00
CA LYS A 5 -15.82 14.33 2.48
C LYS A 5 -15.38 12.89 2.74
N ASP A 6 -14.51 12.37 1.89
CA ASP A 6 -14.00 10.99 1.96
C ASP A 6 -13.01 10.81 3.13
N GLU A 7 -12.18 11.82 3.37
CA GLU A 7 -11.25 11.89 4.51
C GLU A 7 -11.98 11.85 5.87
N LYS A 8 -13.09 12.58 5.98
CA LYS A 8 -13.94 12.57 7.18
C LYS A 8 -14.61 11.21 7.41
N ASN A 9 -15.03 10.53 6.35
CA ASN A 9 -15.62 9.19 6.45
C ASN A 9 -14.60 8.15 6.92
N PHE A 10 -13.33 8.26 6.48
CA PHE A 10 -12.25 7.37 6.93
C PHE A 10 -12.00 7.48 8.44
N HIS A 11 -11.88 8.70 8.98
CA HIS A 11 -11.69 8.90 10.42
C HIS A 11 -12.87 8.44 11.28
N VAL A 12 -14.09 8.44 10.75
CA VAL A 12 -15.29 7.96 11.47
C VAL A 12 -15.28 6.43 11.60
N SER A 13 -14.79 5.70 10.58
CA SER A 13 -14.73 4.24 10.60
C SER A 13 -13.57 3.65 11.43
N VAL A 14 -12.53 4.43 11.72
CA VAL A 14 -11.38 3.97 12.53
C VAL A 14 -11.68 3.98 14.03
N ARG A 15 -12.57 4.85 14.51
CA ARG A 15 -12.88 5.01 15.95
C ARG A 15 -13.42 3.78 16.71
N PRO A 16 -14.19 2.84 16.13
CA PRO A 16 -14.66 1.66 16.84
C PRO A 16 -13.58 0.58 17.01
N VAL A 17 -12.47 0.66 16.27
CA VAL A 17 -11.39 -0.32 16.29
C VAL A 17 -10.18 0.38 16.90
N HIS A 18 -9.54 -0.15 17.93
CA HIS A 18 -8.38 0.46 18.60
C HIS A 18 -7.10 0.41 17.73
N LEU A 19 -7.21 0.79 16.45
CA LEU A 19 -6.12 0.84 15.49
C LEU A 19 -5.43 2.21 15.57
N PRO A 20 -4.09 2.26 15.41
CA PRO A 20 -3.36 3.51 15.41
C PRO A 20 -3.81 4.40 14.23
N ASP A 21 -4.05 5.68 14.53
CA ASP A 21 -4.41 6.72 13.56
C ASP A 21 -3.32 6.80 12.48
N LYS A 22 -3.64 6.36 11.27
CA LYS A 22 -2.74 6.31 10.11
C LYS A 22 -3.53 6.67 8.86
N GLU A 23 -3.13 7.76 8.21
CA GLU A 23 -3.74 8.28 6.97
C GLU A 23 -3.48 7.39 5.75
N LEU A 24 -4.34 7.52 4.73
CA LEU A 24 -4.20 6.89 3.41
C LEU A 24 -3.10 7.61 2.61
N VAL A 25 -2.08 6.86 2.15
CA VAL A 25 -1.02 7.40 1.29
C VAL A 25 -1.53 7.48 -0.16
N VAL A 26 -1.67 8.70 -0.69
CA VAL A 26 -2.13 8.93 -2.07
C VAL A 26 -1.03 8.57 -3.08
N ASN A 27 -1.40 7.74 -4.07
CA ASN A 27 -0.52 7.19 -5.09
C ASN A 27 -0.03 8.26 -6.10
N VAL A 28 1.19 8.78 -5.90
CA VAL A 28 1.91 9.64 -6.85
C VAL A 28 2.81 8.78 -7.74
N LYS A 29 2.75 9.01 -9.07
CA LYS A 29 3.56 8.43 -10.18
C LYS A 29 4.75 7.54 -9.74
N MET A 30 4.37 6.33 -9.34
CA MET A 30 5.07 5.04 -9.17
C MET A 30 6.55 5.03 -8.76
N LYS A 31 6.80 5.13 -7.45
CA LYS A 31 7.90 4.41 -6.79
C LYS A 31 7.35 3.09 -6.25
N TRP A 32 7.99 1.96 -6.58
CA TRP A 32 7.53 0.62 -6.18
C TRP A 32 7.45 0.47 -4.65
N ASN A 33 8.20 1.31 -3.92
CA ASN A 33 8.16 1.43 -2.46
C ASN A 33 6.78 1.91 -1.96
N LEU A 34 6.19 2.92 -2.59
CA LEU A 34 4.86 3.43 -2.20
C LEU A 34 3.77 2.41 -2.50
N THR A 35 3.89 1.67 -3.61
CA THR A 35 2.97 0.58 -3.94
C THR A 35 3.09 -0.57 -2.94
N PHE A 36 4.30 -0.90 -2.49
CA PHE A 36 4.51 -1.86 -1.40
C PHE A 36 3.81 -1.41 -0.11
N ASP A 37 4.05 -0.18 0.31
CA ASP A 37 3.47 0.38 1.55
C ASP A 37 1.94 0.42 1.48
N MET A 38 1.38 0.81 0.33
CA MET A 38 -0.06 0.83 0.10
C MET A 38 -0.66 -0.59 0.22
N ILE A 39 -0.07 -1.58 -0.44
CA ILE A 39 -0.57 -2.96 -0.39
C ILE A 39 -0.44 -3.53 1.02
N GLU A 40 0.68 -3.27 1.70
CA GLU A 40 0.88 -3.67 3.09
C GLU A 40 -0.23 -3.09 4.00
N ARG A 41 -0.48 -1.79 3.88
CA ARG A 41 -1.51 -1.09 4.65
C ARG A 41 -2.92 -1.58 4.32
N SER A 42 -3.22 -1.84 3.05
CA SER A 42 -4.52 -2.41 2.63
C SER A 42 -4.75 -3.80 3.21
N LEU A 43 -3.72 -4.64 3.28
CA LEU A 43 -3.82 -5.97 3.90
C LEU A 43 -4.06 -5.89 5.41
N GLU A 44 -3.44 -4.93 6.12
CA GLU A 44 -3.71 -4.66 7.54
C GLU A 44 -5.14 -4.17 7.77
N LEU A 45 -5.69 -3.39 6.83
CA LEU A 45 -6.99 -2.76 6.92
C LEU A 45 -8.10 -3.54 6.20
N ARG A 46 -7.86 -4.79 5.81
CA ARG A 46 -8.79 -5.56 4.98
C ARG A 46 -10.22 -5.52 5.50
N GLU A 47 -10.43 -5.84 6.77
CA GLU A 47 -11.76 -5.85 7.38
C GLU A 47 -12.45 -4.47 7.33
N ALA A 48 -11.70 -3.38 7.53
CA ALA A 48 -12.23 -2.04 7.42
C ALA A 48 -12.59 -1.67 5.97
N LEU A 49 -11.79 -2.10 5.00
CA LEU A 49 -12.05 -1.88 3.58
C LEU A 49 -13.27 -2.67 3.10
N ASP A 50 -13.39 -3.93 3.52
CA ASP A 50 -14.55 -4.78 3.21
C ASP A 50 -15.82 -4.17 3.82
N ASN A 51 -15.78 -3.70 5.08
CA ASN A 51 -16.90 -3.01 5.72
C ASN A 51 -17.31 -1.71 5.01
N ILE A 52 -16.34 -0.92 4.53
CA ILE A 52 -16.61 0.32 3.78
C ILE A 52 -17.23 0.00 2.41
N ALA A 53 -16.74 -1.03 1.72
CA ALA A 53 -17.29 -1.47 0.44
C ALA A 53 -18.74 -1.98 0.56
N ILE A 54 -19.07 -2.66 1.67
CA ILE A 54 -20.44 -3.10 1.97
C ILE A 54 -21.35 -1.90 2.34
N ALA A 55 -20.82 -0.92 3.09
CA ALA A 55 -21.60 0.21 3.58
C ALA A 55 -21.89 1.27 2.50
N ASP A 56 -21.00 1.44 1.52
CA ASP A 56 -21.13 2.42 0.44
C ASP A 56 -21.35 1.73 -0.92
N ARG A 57 -22.55 1.89 -1.47
CA ARG A 57 -22.96 1.29 -2.76
C ARG A 57 -22.06 1.74 -3.92
N ASP A 58 -21.50 2.95 -3.87
CA ASP A 58 -20.61 3.43 -4.93
C ASP A 58 -19.23 2.75 -4.87
N LEU A 59 -18.86 2.21 -3.70
CA LEU A 59 -17.60 1.50 -3.45
C LEU A 59 -17.71 -0.02 -3.59
N GLN A 60 -18.91 -0.57 -3.54
CA GLN A 60 -19.16 -2.02 -3.69
C GLN A 60 -18.56 -2.59 -4.99
N GLN A 61 -18.54 -1.82 -6.08
CA GLN A 61 -17.92 -2.24 -7.35
C GLN A 61 -16.40 -2.45 -7.28
N TRP A 62 -15.75 -1.93 -6.22
CA TRP A 62 -14.31 -2.04 -5.96
C TRP A 62 -14.00 -3.04 -4.83
N GLU A 63 -15.00 -3.78 -4.35
CA GLU A 63 -14.81 -4.85 -3.37
C GLU A 63 -13.90 -5.93 -3.96
N LEU A 64 -12.87 -6.31 -3.21
CA LEU A 64 -11.92 -7.33 -3.63
C LEU A 64 -12.38 -8.70 -3.15
N ILE A 65 -12.35 -9.68 -4.04
CA ILE A 65 -12.59 -11.08 -3.67
C ILE A 65 -11.36 -11.68 -2.98
N ASP A 66 -11.55 -12.79 -2.26
CA ASP A 66 -10.46 -13.49 -1.57
C ASP A 66 -9.25 -13.79 -2.46
N ALA A 67 -9.49 -14.20 -3.71
CA ALA A 67 -8.43 -14.48 -4.67
C ALA A 67 -7.60 -13.23 -5.03
N GLU A 68 -8.21 -12.05 -5.06
CA GLU A 68 -7.52 -10.79 -5.32
C GLU A 68 -6.71 -10.34 -4.11
N TRP A 69 -7.23 -10.55 -2.90
CA TRP A 69 -6.46 -10.36 -1.67
C TRP A 69 -5.24 -11.27 -1.61
N ASP A 70 -5.37 -12.53 -2.03
CA ASP A 70 -4.24 -13.45 -2.12
C ASP A 70 -3.25 -13.08 -3.23
N LEU A 71 -3.72 -12.53 -4.35
CA LEU A 71 -2.86 -11.95 -5.37
C LEU A 71 -2.09 -10.75 -4.82
N LEU A 72 -2.73 -9.86 -4.06
CA LEU A 72 -2.05 -8.73 -3.40
C LEU A 72 -0.94 -9.18 -2.46
N LYS A 73 -1.14 -10.28 -1.71
CA LYS A 73 -0.07 -10.88 -0.88
C LYS A 73 1.11 -11.37 -1.73
N GLN A 74 0.85 -11.93 -2.91
CA GLN A 74 1.91 -12.37 -3.83
C GLN A 74 2.66 -11.18 -4.42
N ILE A 75 1.94 -10.13 -4.84
CA ILE A 75 2.53 -8.89 -5.35
C ILE A 75 3.38 -8.22 -4.26
N LYS A 76 2.90 -8.17 -3.01
CA LYS A 76 3.68 -7.65 -1.87
C LYS A 76 5.03 -8.37 -1.73
N LYS A 77 5.04 -9.71 -1.81
CA LYS A 77 6.28 -10.51 -1.72
C LYS A 77 7.25 -10.16 -2.84
N LEU A 78 6.76 -9.99 -4.06
CA LEU A 78 7.57 -9.57 -5.20
C LEU A 78 8.16 -8.16 -4.98
N LEU A 79 7.30 -7.20 -4.60
CA LEU A 79 7.71 -5.81 -4.35
C LEU A 79 8.70 -5.68 -3.20
N TYR A 80 8.64 -6.55 -2.19
CA TYR A 80 9.59 -6.56 -1.08
C TYR A 80 11.04 -6.75 -1.54
N ILE A 81 11.26 -7.57 -2.57
CA ILE A 81 12.61 -7.80 -3.14
C ILE A 81 13.16 -6.49 -3.71
N PHE A 82 12.35 -5.77 -4.46
CA PHE A 82 12.73 -4.49 -5.07
C PHE A 82 12.90 -3.37 -4.04
N LEU A 83 12.06 -3.35 -3.01
CA LEU A 83 12.21 -2.42 -1.89
C LEU A 83 13.55 -2.63 -1.20
N ARG A 84 13.93 -3.88 -0.91
CA ARG A 84 15.22 -4.20 -0.28
C ARG A 84 16.40 -3.80 -1.15
N ALA A 85 16.36 -4.10 -2.45
CA ALA A 85 17.41 -3.69 -3.39
C ALA A 85 17.54 -2.16 -3.44
N THR A 86 16.42 -1.45 -3.50
CA THR A 86 16.38 0.01 -3.51
C THR A 86 16.95 0.59 -2.22
N LEU A 87 16.54 0.07 -1.05
CA LEU A 87 17.08 0.51 0.24
C LEU A 87 18.58 0.23 0.32
N HIS A 88 19.05 -0.93 -0.14
CA HIS A 88 20.47 -1.26 -0.15
C HIS A 88 21.30 -0.25 -0.98
N ILE A 89 20.83 0.08 -2.20
CA ILE A 89 21.50 1.02 -3.11
C ILE A 89 21.39 2.47 -2.60
N SER A 90 20.27 2.82 -1.96
CA SER A 90 19.98 4.20 -1.50
C SER A 90 20.66 4.57 -0.18
N HIS A 91 21.12 3.61 0.62
CA HIS A 91 21.87 3.86 1.87
C HIS A 91 23.31 4.35 1.61
N GLY A 92 23.51 5.22 0.63
CA GLY A 92 24.77 5.68 0.04
C GLY A 92 25.85 6.11 1.05
N ARG A 93 26.51 5.13 1.67
CA ARG A 93 27.79 5.30 2.37
C ARG A 93 28.99 5.07 1.45
N TYR A 94 28.76 4.56 0.24
CA TYR A 94 29.79 4.28 -0.77
C TYR A 94 29.26 4.57 -2.17
N PRO A 95 30.13 4.92 -3.15
CA PRO A 95 29.71 5.14 -4.54
C PRO A 95 29.11 3.84 -5.11
N THR A 96 27.78 3.79 -5.24
CA THR A 96 27.04 2.58 -5.65
C THR A 96 27.13 2.25 -7.15
N ILE A 97 27.83 3.08 -7.94
CA ILE A 97 28.01 2.85 -9.38
C ILE A 97 28.82 1.57 -9.65
N GLU A 98 29.82 1.27 -8.81
CA GLU A 98 30.68 0.08 -8.97
C GLU A 98 29.93 -1.25 -8.74
N ASN A 99 28.86 -1.24 -7.93
CA ASN A 99 28.03 -2.42 -7.63
C ASN A 99 26.88 -2.65 -8.61
N SER A 100 26.66 -1.74 -9.57
CA SER A 100 25.56 -1.86 -10.53
C SER A 100 25.86 -2.83 -11.68
N ILE A 101 27.14 -3.09 -11.96
CA ILE A 101 27.59 -3.88 -13.12
C ILE A 101 27.26 -5.38 -13.00
N PRO A 102 27.39 -6.06 -11.84
CA PRO A 102 27.10 -7.50 -11.74
C PRO A 102 25.61 -7.85 -11.68
N ILE A 103 24.71 -6.87 -11.52
CA ILE A 103 23.26 -7.10 -11.36
C ILE A 103 22.58 -7.35 -12.72
N PHE A 104 23.22 -6.95 -13.83
CA PHE A 104 22.67 -7.01 -15.17
C PHE A 104 23.28 -8.09 -16.07
N ASN A 105 24.18 -8.95 -15.57
CA ASN A 105 24.85 -9.99 -16.35
C ASN A 105 24.60 -11.40 -15.81
#